data_AF-A0A564FU97-F1
#
_entry.id   AF-A0A564FU97-F1
#
_cell.length_a   1.000
_cell.length_b   1.000
_cell.length_c   1.000
_cell.angle_alpha   90.00
_cell.angle_beta   90.00
_cell.angle_gamma   90.00
#
_symmetry.space_group_name_H-M   'P 1'
#
loop_
_entity.id
_entity.type
_entity.pdbx_description
1 polymer ?
#
loop_
_entity_poly.entity_id
_entity_poly.type
_entity_poly.pdbx_seq_one_letter_code
_entity_poly.pdbx_strand_id
1 'polypeptide(L)'
;MKRTALVLALSLVAGQAAAQPRPDVTTMTCAAAQALVARSGAIVVTTGPATYSRIVGDVSFCTIEKSTRPDYERTRDVADCFVGYRCVDPFSEGRDGP
;
A
#
# COMPACT_ATOMS: atom_id res chain seq x y z
N MET A 1 -34.33 -32.11 -6.37
CA MET A 1 -33.48 -32.76 -5.35
C MET A 1 -32.01 -32.90 -5.77
N LYS A 2 -31.69 -33.36 -6.99
CA LYS A 2 -30.29 -33.52 -7.43
C LYS A 2 -29.56 -32.19 -7.70
N ARG A 3 -30.29 -31.19 -8.21
CA ARG A 3 -29.78 -29.82 -8.44
C ARG A 3 -29.54 -29.02 -7.16
N THR A 4 -30.38 -29.24 -6.14
CA THR A 4 -30.26 -28.58 -4.83
C THR A 4 -29.06 -29.11 -4.04
N ALA A 5 -28.74 -30.39 -4.18
CA ALA A 5 -27.53 -30.97 -3.57
C ALA A 5 -26.22 -30.40 -4.14
N LEU A 6 -26.21 -30.07 -5.44
CA LEU A 6 -25.03 -29.52 -6.12
C LEU A 6 -24.71 -28.08 -5.65
N VAL A 7 -25.73 -27.26 -5.42
CA VAL A 7 -25.54 -25.88 -4.92
C VAL A 7 -25.02 -25.90 -3.49
N LEU A 8 -25.52 -26.82 -2.65
CA LEU A 8 -25.06 -26.94 -1.27
C LEU A 8 -23.61 -27.42 -1.17
N ALA A 9 -23.16 -28.29 -2.08
CA ALA A 9 -21.78 -28.78 -2.13
C ALA A 9 -20.76 -27.68 -2.51
N LEU A 10 -21.16 -26.68 -3.33
CA LEU A 10 -20.28 -25.59 -3.76
C LEU A 10 -20.02 -24.55 -2.66
N SER A 11 -20.90 -24.44 -1.67
CA SER A 11 -20.74 -23.52 -0.52
C SER A 11 -19.67 -23.98 0.49
N LEU A 12 -19.25 -25.25 0.47
CA LEU A 12 -18.23 -25.77 1.41
C LEU A 12 -16.80 -25.35 1.07
N VAL A 13 -16.57 -24.72 -0.10
CA VAL A 13 -15.25 -24.24 -0.52
C VAL A 13 -15.00 -22.78 -0.17
N ALA A 14 -15.88 -22.16 0.63
CA ALA A 14 -15.65 -20.84 1.20
C ALA A 14 -14.47 -20.91 2.18
N GLY A 15 -13.26 -20.68 1.66
CA GLY A 15 -12.04 -20.61 2.44
C GLY A 15 -12.13 -19.52 3.51
N GLN A 16 -11.38 -19.73 4.59
CA GLN A 16 -11.24 -18.76 5.67
C GLN A 16 -10.71 -17.45 5.07
N ALA A 17 -11.41 -16.34 5.28
CA ALA A 17 -10.92 -15.02 4.91
C ALA A 17 -9.76 -14.63 5.84
N ALA A 18 -8.55 -15.14 5.55
CA ALA A 18 -7.34 -14.71 6.22
C ALA A 18 -7.03 -13.28 5.78
N ALA A 19 -6.95 -12.36 6.75
CA ALA A 19 -6.47 -11.01 6.50
C ALA A 19 -5.07 -11.11 5.87
N GLN A 20 -4.93 -10.69 4.61
CA GLN A 20 -3.63 -10.70 3.95
C GLN A 20 -2.71 -9.75 4.70
N PRO A 21 -1.51 -10.21 5.12
CA PRO A 21 -0.59 -9.36 5.85
C PRO A 21 -0.21 -8.16 4.99
N ARG A 22 -0.20 -6.97 5.61
CA ARG A 22 0.26 -5.75 4.97
C ARG A 22 1.74 -5.94 4.60
N PRO A 23 2.16 -5.65 3.36
CA PRO A 23 3.56 -5.69 3.01
C PRO A 23 4.38 -4.77 3.91
N ASP A 24 5.53 -5.25 4.38
CA ASP A 24 6.40 -4.53 5.32
C ASP A 24 7.69 -4.09 4.62
N VAL A 25 7.82 -2.80 4.35
CA VAL A 25 8.99 -2.25 3.65
C VAL A 25 10.26 -2.31 4.51
N THR A 26 10.14 -2.45 5.84
CA THR A 26 11.30 -2.59 6.74
C THR A 26 12.03 -3.93 6.54
N THR A 27 11.36 -4.91 5.93
CA THR A 27 11.93 -6.21 5.57
C THR A 27 12.42 -6.28 4.12
N MET A 28 12.11 -5.28 3.30
CA MET A 28 12.44 -5.21 1.87
C MET A 28 13.76 -4.47 1.64
N THR A 29 14.38 -4.69 0.48
CA THR A 29 15.39 -3.74 -0.03
C THR A 29 14.70 -2.49 -0.56
N CYS A 30 15.42 -1.37 -0.60
CA CYS A 30 14.92 -0.12 -1.17
C CYS A 30 14.37 -0.30 -2.58
N ALA A 31 15.11 -1.01 -3.44
CA ALA A 31 14.67 -1.33 -4.80
C ALA A 31 13.40 -2.20 -4.83
N ALA A 32 13.25 -3.16 -3.92
CA ALA A 32 12.05 -4.00 -3.86
C ALA A 32 10.82 -3.24 -3.38
N ALA A 33 11.00 -2.29 -2.46
CA ALA A 33 9.93 -1.39 -2.00
C ALA A 33 9.46 -0.44 -3.12
N GLN A 34 10.39 0.17 -3.85
CA GLN A 34 10.08 0.99 -5.03
C GLN A 34 9.34 0.19 -6.10
N ALA A 35 9.82 -1.03 -6.41
CA ALA A 35 9.18 -1.92 -7.36
C ALA A 35 7.78 -2.38 -6.89
N LEU A 36 7.51 -2.40 -5.58
CA LEU A 36 6.17 -2.65 -5.03
C LEU A 36 5.23 -1.49 -5.29
N VAL A 37 5.65 -0.27 -5.01
CA VAL A 37 4.82 0.90 -5.29
C VAL A 37 4.56 1.03 -6.79
N ALA A 38 5.59 0.88 -7.62
CA ALA A 38 5.45 1.01 -9.07
C ALA A 38 4.45 0.02 -9.68
N ARG A 39 4.46 -1.24 -9.25
CA ARG A 39 3.50 -2.25 -9.77
C ARG A 39 2.09 -2.10 -9.20
N SER A 40 1.96 -1.56 -7.99
CA SER A 40 0.67 -1.42 -7.31
C SER A 40 -0.04 -0.11 -7.64
N GLY A 41 0.70 0.94 -8.02
CA GLY A 41 0.19 2.29 -8.25
C GLY A 41 -0.12 3.03 -6.95
N ALA A 42 -0.92 2.42 -6.07
CA ALA A 42 -1.16 2.89 -4.70
C ALA A 42 -1.22 1.70 -3.73
N ILE A 43 -0.53 1.81 -2.60
CA ILE A 43 -0.47 0.72 -1.63
C ILE A 43 -0.30 1.23 -0.19
N VAL A 44 -0.89 0.53 0.77
CA VAL A 44 -0.62 0.74 2.19
C VAL A 44 0.42 -0.27 2.65
N VAL A 45 1.52 0.22 3.21
CA VAL A 45 2.65 -0.60 3.67
C VAL A 45 2.96 -0.34 5.14
N THR A 46 3.48 -1.36 5.83
CA THR A 46 4.05 -1.21 7.18
C THR A 46 5.40 -0.53 7.05
N THR A 47 5.64 0.50 7.85
CA THR A 47 6.86 1.33 7.82
C THR A 47 7.62 1.30 9.15
N GLY A 48 7.09 0.56 10.12
CA GLY A 48 7.65 0.36 11.44
C GLY A 48 6.73 -0.48 12.32
N PRO A 49 7.10 -0.75 13.59
CA PRO A 49 6.37 -1.68 14.46
C PRO A 49 4.88 -1.37 14.65
N ALA A 50 4.51 -0.09 14.57
CA ALA A 50 3.13 0.38 14.69
C ALA A 50 2.78 1.48 13.67
N THR A 51 3.63 1.72 12.67
CA THR A 51 3.47 2.78 11.68
C THR A 51 3.20 2.21 10.30
N TYR A 52 2.45 2.97 9.52
CA TYR A 52 2.13 2.61 8.16
C TYR A 52 1.90 3.87 7.34
N SER A 53 2.18 3.75 6.04
CA SER A 53 2.03 4.83 5.08
C SER A 53 1.24 4.31 3.87
N ARG A 54 0.39 5.17 3.30
CA ARG A 54 -0.17 4.94 1.96
C ARG A 54 0.75 5.63 0.96
N ILE A 55 1.47 4.83 0.18
CA ILE A 55 2.43 5.30 -0.80
C ILE A 55 1.84 5.12 -2.20
N VAL A 56 2.03 6.12 -3.04
CA VAL A 56 1.59 6.14 -4.44
C VAL A 56 2.77 6.28 -5.39
N GLY A 57 2.61 5.76 -6.61
CA GLY A 57 3.62 5.85 -7.67
C GLY A 57 3.68 7.23 -8.31
N ASP A 58 2.55 7.93 -8.42
CA ASP A 58 2.46 9.28 -8.99
C ASP A 58 1.15 9.98 -8.59
N VAL A 59 0.98 11.23 -9.03
CA VAL A 59 -0.16 12.10 -8.68
C VAL A 59 -1.52 11.58 -9.18
N SER A 60 -1.57 10.72 -10.19
CA SER A 60 -2.83 10.16 -10.71
C SER A 60 -3.54 9.27 -9.70
N PHE A 61 -2.83 8.80 -8.67
CA PHE A 61 -3.36 8.01 -7.55
C PHE A 61 -3.76 8.85 -6.33
N CYS A 62 -3.67 10.18 -6.44
CA CYS A 62 -4.17 11.13 -5.46
C CYS A 62 -5.58 11.59 -5.83
N THR A 63 -6.31 12.14 -4.85
CA THR A 63 -7.56 12.86 -5.13
C THR A 63 -7.25 14.14 -5.91
N ILE A 64 -8.21 14.63 -6.71
CA ILE A 64 -8.00 15.69 -7.72
C ILE A 64 -7.34 16.95 -7.14
N GLU A 65 -7.64 17.29 -5.89
CA GLU A 65 -7.15 18.50 -5.21
C GLU A 65 -5.76 18.33 -4.57
N LYS A 66 -5.22 17.11 -4.52
CA LYS A 66 -3.96 16.80 -3.84
C LYS A 66 -2.76 16.80 -4.77
N SER A 67 -1.61 17.19 -4.21
CA SER A 67 -0.30 17.05 -4.85
C SER A 67 0.44 15.85 -4.26
N THR A 68 1.58 15.49 -4.85
CA THR A 68 2.51 14.48 -4.32
C THR A 68 3.69 15.11 -3.56
N ARG A 69 4.17 14.38 -2.57
CA ARG A 69 5.44 14.63 -1.86
C ARG A 69 6.27 13.36 -1.82
N PRO A 70 7.60 13.43 -1.97
CA PRO A 70 8.45 12.27 -1.77
C PRO A 70 8.21 11.65 -0.39
N ASP A 71 8.10 10.33 -0.35
CA ASP A 71 7.93 9.56 0.87
C ASP A 71 9.17 8.68 1.06
N TYR A 72 9.90 8.98 2.13
CA TYR A 72 11.14 8.30 2.49
C TYR A 72 10.90 7.41 3.70
N GLU A 73 11.21 6.13 3.54
CA GLU A 73 10.96 5.13 4.57
C GLU A 73 12.22 4.31 4.85
N ARG A 74 12.28 3.75 6.07
CA ARG A 74 13.34 2.81 6.43
C ARG A 74 13.09 1.47 5.75
N THR A 75 14.08 1.01 4.99
CA THR A 75 14.14 -0.33 4.42
C THR A 75 15.26 -1.12 5.06
N ARG A 76 15.39 -2.41 4.72
CA ARG A 76 16.40 -3.30 5.31
C ARG A 76 17.84 -2.84 5.01
N ASP A 77 18.06 -2.22 3.86
CA ASP A 77 19.39 -1.84 3.35
C ASP A 77 19.62 -0.32 3.29
N VAL A 78 18.57 0.50 3.24
CA VAL A 78 18.66 1.96 3.21
C VAL A 78 17.73 2.57 4.25
N ALA A 79 18.30 3.37 5.17
CA ALA A 79 17.54 3.97 6.27
C ALA A 79 16.58 5.10 5.84
N ASP A 80 16.91 5.77 4.73
CA ASP A 80 16.15 6.89 4.15
C ASP A 80 15.90 6.64 2.66
N CYS A 81 15.16 5.56 2.36
CA CYS A 81 14.89 5.15 0.99
C CYS A 81 13.71 5.93 0.43
N PHE A 82 13.87 6.56 -0.73
CA PHE A 82 12.72 7.06 -1.49
C PHE A 82 11.89 5.86 -1.97
N VAL A 83 10.73 5.62 -1.36
CA VAL A 83 9.87 4.47 -1.71
C VAL A 83 8.81 4.86 -2.74
N GLY A 84 8.35 6.11 -2.73
CA GLY A 84 7.37 6.66 -3.65
C GLY A 84 6.89 8.02 -3.17
N TYR A 85 5.60 8.30 -3.34
CA TYR A 85 5.02 9.57 -2.92
C TYR A 85 3.88 9.39 -1.92
N ARG A 86 3.65 10.40 -1.09
CA ARG A 86 2.41 10.59 -0.32
C ARG A 86 1.57 11.70 -0.94
N CYS A 87 0.26 11.56 -0.88
CA CYS A 87 -0.66 12.61 -1.31
C CYS A 87 -0.82 13.64 -0.19
N VAL A 88 -0.58 14.90 -0.50
CA VAL A 88 -0.72 16.03 0.44
C VAL A 88 -1.75 17.04 -0.08
N ASP A 89 -2.49 17.62 0.84
CA ASP A 89 -3.39 18.72 0.58
C ASP A 89 -2.60 20.04 0.57
N PRO A 90 -2.47 20.73 -0.58
CA PRO A 90 -1.64 21.92 -0.70
C PRO A 90 -2.18 23.12 0.11
N PHE A 91 -3.45 23.11 0.50
CA PHE A 91 -4.09 24.20 1.25
C PHE A 91 -3.91 24.06 2.76
N SER A 92 -3.86 22.82 3.27
CA SER A 92 -3.72 22.56 4.71
C SER A 92 -2.32 22.10 5.13
N GLU A 93 -1.60 21.39 4.26
CA GLU A 93 -0.25 20.87 4.53
C GLU A 93 0.84 21.68 3.82
N GLY A 94 0.45 22.67 3.00
CA GLY A 94 1.36 23.52 2.24
C GLY A 94 2.05 22.81 1.07
N ARG A 95 2.58 23.60 0.13
CA ARG A 95 3.31 23.07 -1.03
C ARG A 95 4.67 22.46 -0.63
N ASP A 96 5.25 22.97 0.47
CA ASP A 96 6.55 22.57 1.04
C ASP A 96 6.47 21.78 2.37
N GLY A 97 5.31 21.69 3.02
CA GLY A 97 4.99 20.70 4.07
C GLY A 97 4.71 21.37 5.40
N PRO A 98 4.29 20.61 6.42
CA PRO A 98 4.59 21.01 7.78
C PRO A 98 6.12 21.11 7.99
#